data_AF-A0A4R7LW27-F1
#
_entry.id   AF-A0A4R7LW27-F1
#
_cell.length_a   1.000
_cell.length_b   1.000
_cell.length_c   1.000
_cell.angle_alpha   90.00
_cell.angle_beta   90.00
_cell.angle_gamma   90.00
#
_symmetry.space_group_name_H-M   'P 1'
#
loop_
_entity.id
_entity.type
_entity.pdbx_description
1 polymer ?
#
loop_
_entity_poly.entity_id
_entity_poly.type
_entity_poly.pdbx_seq_one_letter_code
_entity_poly.pdbx_strand_id
1 'polypeptide(L)'
;MEDPAQDTTRPPQDTGTSVTDPASRRRGRTDRTPAGRTPAAETGIAVLLGIAAALVGLAPWLATGARLPLQNLWASDALPADMPLTFLPLSQYRGTTIVALLTVGAAAAGLALRVWKPGRRGLTTAGALSGVLLVHTGATIQSFSALNSGLAPGSSSALYFAGLLGGTIAAIAAGVLALLMLAARSRAVAALGVGFMAVPFASWLAAATTFMAGADAVPAPISMAWRWLPAVLVGVALAWCGFRPLVRLLVWAADAALLWLVPALFTSVNYVLGTRVYLGDFQEMAMLSRQILAATLGPAGGAGPSILVALGIGTAGAVLLSIRDRKNVRQASSEAGGGRTA
;
A
#
# COMPACT_ATOMS: atom_id res chain seq x y z
N MET A 1 67.11 34.24 28.01
CA MET A 1 66.47 33.77 29.25
C MET A 1 66.17 32.30 29.05
N GLU A 2 67.26 31.53 29.10
CA GLU A 2 67.31 30.08 29.07
C GLU A 2 67.99 29.71 30.39
N ASP A 3 67.49 28.70 31.10
CA ASP A 3 68.34 27.71 31.77
C ASP A 3 67.54 26.41 32.00
N PRO A 4 68.15 25.23 31.80
CA PRO A 4 67.53 23.91 31.84
C PRO A 4 67.80 23.21 33.19
N ALA A 5 67.42 21.94 33.28
CA ALA A 5 68.13 20.84 33.97
C ALA A 5 67.16 19.86 34.65
N GLN A 6 67.45 18.60 34.33
CA GLN A 6 66.82 17.38 34.78
C GLN A 6 67.09 17.14 36.27
N ASP A 7 66.20 16.40 36.94
CA ASP A 7 66.66 15.40 37.91
C ASP A 7 65.87 14.10 37.78
N THR A 8 66.62 13.03 37.88
CA THR A 8 66.29 11.63 37.70
C THR A 8 66.10 10.98 39.06
N THR A 9 65.67 9.72 39.06
CA THR A 9 65.74 8.73 40.16
C THR A 9 64.49 8.47 41.00
N ARG A 10 63.70 7.46 40.60
CA ARG A 10 63.29 6.35 41.48
C ARG A 10 62.64 5.19 40.68
N PRO A 11 63.21 3.98 40.71
CA PRO A 11 62.47 2.73 40.57
C PRO A 11 62.17 2.17 41.99
N PRO A 12 61.65 0.95 42.15
CA PRO A 12 60.53 0.25 41.50
C PRO A 12 59.45 -0.11 42.56
N GLN A 13 58.27 -0.57 42.17
CA GLN A 13 57.59 -1.68 42.87
C GLN A 13 56.32 -2.13 42.16
N ASP A 14 56.50 -3.24 41.45
CA ASP A 14 55.47 -4.16 41.00
C ASP A 14 54.90 -4.87 42.24
N THR A 15 53.67 -4.55 42.62
CA THR A 15 52.91 -5.35 43.59
C THR A 15 51.71 -5.94 42.85
N GLY A 16 51.90 -7.19 42.47
CA GLY A 16 50.90 -8.03 41.84
C GLY A 16 49.58 -7.99 42.59
N THR A 17 48.56 -7.50 41.90
CA THR A 17 47.20 -7.99 42.07
C THR A 17 46.76 -8.46 40.69
N SER A 18 46.89 -9.75 40.45
CA SER A 18 46.26 -10.44 39.33
C SER A 18 44.75 -10.42 39.55
N VAL A 19 44.15 -9.25 39.33
CA VAL A 19 42.72 -9.12 39.10
C VAL A 19 42.44 -9.94 37.86
N THR A 20 41.82 -11.10 38.07
CA THR A 20 41.24 -11.91 37.01
C THR A 20 40.14 -11.08 36.37
N ASP A 21 40.53 -10.27 35.38
CA ASP A 21 39.66 -9.36 34.66
C ASP A 21 38.53 -10.13 33.98
N PRO A 22 37.27 -10.05 34.47
CA PRO A 22 36.13 -10.68 33.83
C PRO A 22 35.83 -10.08 32.45
N ALA A 23 36.49 -8.98 32.05
CA ALA A 23 36.37 -8.41 30.71
C ALA A 23 37.14 -9.19 29.63
N SER A 24 38.08 -10.06 30.00
CA SER A 24 38.86 -10.85 29.03
C SER A 24 38.08 -12.03 28.43
N ARG A 25 37.07 -12.58 29.13
CA ARG A 25 36.24 -13.70 28.63
C ARG A 25 35.18 -13.29 27.58
N ARG A 26 35.05 -12.00 27.27
CA ARG A 26 34.08 -11.49 26.28
C ARG A 26 34.66 -11.23 24.88
N ARG A 27 35.95 -11.50 24.64
CA ARG A 27 36.59 -11.29 23.31
C ARG A 27 36.55 -12.50 22.36
N GLY A 28 35.93 -13.61 22.77
CA GLY A 28 35.90 -14.86 21.98
C GLY A 28 34.59 -15.16 21.26
N ARG A 29 33.56 -14.31 21.36
CA ARG A 29 32.37 -14.44 20.50
C ARG A 29 32.69 -13.71 19.20
N THR A 30 33.44 -14.39 18.33
CA THR A 30 33.39 -14.09 16.90
C THR A 30 31.92 -14.20 16.53
N ASP A 31 31.26 -13.04 16.47
CA ASP A 31 29.98 -12.87 15.83
C ASP A 31 30.17 -13.39 14.41
N ARG A 32 29.88 -14.69 14.23
CA ARG A 32 29.52 -15.25 12.94
C ARG A 32 28.19 -14.59 12.59
N THR A 33 28.25 -13.32 12.20
CA THR A 33 27.17 -12.70 11.45
C THR A 33 26.93 -13.64 10.28
N PRO A 34 25.73 -14.24 10.17
CA PRO A 34 25.44 -15.16 9.06
C PRO A 34 25.80 -14.44 7.77
N ALA A 35 26.59 -15.11 6.92
CA ALA A 35 27.14 -14.53 5.68
C ALA A 35 26.05 -13.71 4.97
N GLY A 36 26.14 -12.39 5.11
CA GLY A 36 25.09 -11.48 4.68
C GLY A 36 24.95 -11.56 3.17
N ARG A 37 23.71 -11.60 2.67
CA ARG A 37 23.46 -11.54 1.22
C ARG A 37 24.14 -10.30 0.64
N THR A 38 24.69 -10.44 -0.56
CA THR A 38 25.30 -9.30 -1.24
C THR A 38 24.23 -8.24 -1.60
N PRO A 39 24.60 -6.96 -1.75
CA PRO A 39 23.64 -5.90 -2.06
C PRO A 39 22.91 -6.13 -3.38
N ALA A 40 23.62 -6.69 -4.37
CA ALA A 40 23.05 -7.07 -5.65
C ALA A 40 21.99 -8.16 -5.51
N ALA A 41 22.25 -9.20 -4.70
CA ALA A 41 21.29 -10.26 -4.45
C ALA A 41 20.02 -9.74 -3.74
N GLU A 42 20.16 -8.90 -2.71
CA GLU A 42 19.00 -8.28 -2.05
C GLU A 42 18.17 -7.42 -3.01
N THR A 43 18.83 -6.67 -3.89
CA THR A 43 18.16 -5.82 -4.88
C THR A 43 17.44 -6.66 -5.93
N GLY A 44 18.08 -7.71 -6.44
CA GLY A 44 17.48 -8.65 -7.39
C GLY A 44 16.22 -9.33 -6.83
N ILE A 45 16.28 -9.78 -5.57
CA ILE A 45 15.11 -10.32 -4.85
C ILE A 45 14.00 -9.27 -4.76
N ALA A 46 14.35 -8.01 -4.44
CA ALA A 46 13.36 -6.96 -4.33
C ALA A 46 12.70 -6.62 -5.68
N VAL A 47 13.46 -6.60 -6.78
CA VAL A 47 12.91 -6.43 -8.14
C VAL A 47 11.92 -7.55 -8.47
N LEU A 48 12.30 -8.81 -8.25
CA LEU A 48 11.43 -9.96 -8.47
C LEU A 48 10.16 -9.90 -7.61
N LEU A 49 10.30 -9.47 -6.35
CA LEU A 49 9.17 -9.26 -5.45
C LEU A 49 8.21 -8.19 -6.00
N GLY A 50 8.74 -7.08 -6.52
CA GLY A 50 7.95 -6.03 -7.16
C GLY A 50 7.19 -6.53 -8.39
N ILE A 51 7.85 -7.30 -9.26
CA ILE A 51 7.25 -7.92 -10.44
C ILE A 51 6.12 -8.88 -10.01
N ALA A 52 6.40 -9.80 -9.10
CA ALA A 52 5.43 -10.78 -8.63
C ALA A 52 4.20 -10.11 -7.99
N ALA A 53 4.42 -9.07 -7.17
CA ALA A 53 3.34 -8.33 -6.54
C ALA A 53 2.48 -7.56 -7.55
N ALA A 54 3.08 -6.91 -8.55
CA ALA A 54 2.33 -6.26 -9.63
C ALA A 54 1.50 -7.26 -10.45
N LEU A 55 2.05 -8.45 -10.75
CA LEU A 55 1.32 -9.52 -11.41
C LEU A 55 0.15 -10.04 -10.55
N VAL A 56 0.32 -10.17 -9.23
CA VAL A 56 -0.78 -10.48 -8.31
C VAL A 56 -1.87 -9.41 -8.38
N GLY A 57 -1.50 -8.14 -8.45
CA GLY A 57 -2.44 -7.03 -8.66
C GLY A 57 -3.28 -7.20 -9.94
N LEU A 58 -2.65 -7.58 -11.05
CA LEU A 58 -3.31 -7.81 -12.34
C LEU A 58 -4.02 -9.17 -12.44
N ALA A 59 -3.71 -10.13 -11.56
CA ALA A 59 -4.16 -11.52 -11.66
C ALA A 59 -5.67 -11.70 -11.85
N PRO A 60 -6.56 -10.96 -11.14
CA PRO A 60 -8.00 -11.05 -11.37
C PRO A 60 -8.41 -10.87 -12.84
N TRP A 61 -7.76 -9.91 -13.51
CA TRP A 61 -8.02 -9.62 -14.92
C TRP A 61 -7.36 -10.64 -15.84
N LEU A 62 -6.13 -11.04 -15.56
CA LEU A 62 -5.44 -12.03 -16.39
C LEU A 62 -6.14 -13.39 -16.37
N ALA A 63 -6.80 -13.74 -15.26
CA ALA A 63 -7.59 -14.96 -15.12
C ALA A 63 -8.83 -15.01 -16.04
N THR A 64 -9.33 -13.88 -16.53
CA THR A 64 -10.47 -13.84 -17.48
C THR A 64 -10.05 -14.12 -18.93
N GLY A 65 -8.75 -14.35 -19.18
CA GLY A 65 -8.17 -14.41 -20.51
C GLY A 65 -7.76 -13.04 -21.06
N ALA A 66 -7.84 -11.97 -20.25
CA ALA A 66 -7.27 -10.65 -20.55
C ALA A 66 -7.73 -10.05 -21.89
N ARG A 67 -8.98 -10.26 -22.30
CA ARG A 67 -9.53 -9.68 -23.55
C ARG A 67 -10.08 -8.29 -23.30
N LEU A 68 -9.68 -7.32 -24.11
CA LEU A 68 -10.13 -5.93 -23.99
C LEU A 68 -11.67 -5.89 -23.88
N PRO A 69 -12.25 -5.21 -22.87
CA PRO A 69 -13.70 -5.05 -22.81
C PRO A 69 -14.23 -4.38 -24.08
N LEU A 70 -15.48 -4.68 -24.45
CA LEU A 70 -16.10 -4.09 -25.64
C LEU A 70 -16.03 -2.55 -25.59
N GLN A 71 -15.57 -1.94 -26.68
CA GLN A 71 -15.41 -0.50 -26.82
C GLN A 71 -16.55 0.08 -27.66
N ASN A 72 -17.16 1.17 -27.21
CA ASN A 72 -18.25 1.83 -27.96
C ASN A 72 -17.75 2.67 -29.13
N LEU A 73 -16.45 2.99 -29.14
CA LEU A 73 -15.79 3.82 -30.14
C LEU A 73 -14.86 2.97 -31.02
N TRP A 74 -15.10 1.66 -31.10
CA TRP A 74 -14.34 0.78 -31.99
C TRP A 74 -14.66 1.10 -33.45
N ALA A 75 -13.65 1.06 -34.33
CA ALA A 75 -13.78 1.47 -35.73
C ALA A 75 -14.63 0.50 -36.57
N SER A 76 -14.65 -0.77 -36.18
CA SER A 76 -15.38 -1.84 -36.86
C SER A 76 -16.35 -2.53 -35.92
N ASP A 77 -17.36 -3.19 -36.47
CA ASP A 77 -18.15 -4.13 -35.68
C ASP A 77 -17.24 -5.27 -35.20
N ALA A 78 -17.28 -5.54 -33.89
CA ALA A 78 -16.46 -6.55 -33.26
C ALA A 78 -17.25 -7.25 -32.15
N LEU A 79 -17.22 -8.58 -32.13
CA LEU A 79 -17.79 -9.33 -31.02
C LEU A 79 -16.83 -9.29 -29.81
N PRO A 80 -17.32 -9.51 -28.58
CA PRO A 80 -16.46 -9.63 -27.41
C PRO A 80 -15.36 -10.70 -27.56
N ALA A 81 -15.61 -11.72 -28.39
CA ALA A 81 -14.64 -12.77 -28.69
C ALA A 81 -13.54 -12.35 -29.69
N ASP A 82 -13.70 -11.22 -30.37
CA ASP A 82 -12.72 -10.74 -31.36
C ASP A 82 -11.85 -9.61 -30.80
N MET A 83 -12.15 -9.15 -29.58
CA MET A 83 -11.39 -8.10 -28.92
C MET A 83 -9.96 -8.55 -28.61
N PRO A 84 -8.96 -7.68 -28.83
CA PRO A 84 -7.55 -8.02 -28.65
C PRO A 84 -7.24 -8.29 -27.18
N LEU A 85 -6.16 -9.04 -26.95
CA LEU A 85 -5.62 -9.25 -25.60
C LEU A 85 -4.98 -7.96 -25.07
N THR A 86 -5.34 -7.56 -23.86
CA THR A 86 -4.78 -6.41 -23.15
C THR A 86 -4.50 -6.74 -21.69
N PHE A 87 -3.36 -6.32 -21.17
CA PHE A 87 -3.01 -6.54 -19.76
C PHE A 87 -3.81 -5.67 -18.78
N LEU A 88 -4.51 -4.64 -19.27
CA LEU A 88 -5.43 -3.81 -18.49
C LEU A 88 -6.85 -3.88 -19.09
N PRO A 89 -7.90 -3.90 -18.25
CA PRO A 89 -9.29 -3.88 -18.69
C PRO A 89 -9.71 -2.45 -19.07
N LEU A 90 -9.11 -1.89 -20.12
CA LEU A 90 -9.37 -0.50 -20.52
C LEU A 90 -10.84 -0.32 -20.94
N SER A 91 -11.61 0.42 -20.15
CA SER A 91 -13.00 0.78 -20.43
C SER A 91 -13.43 1.89 -19.48
N GLN A 92 -14.29 2.81 -19.92
CA GLN A 92 -14.88 3.83 -19.05
C GLN A 92 -15.59 3.23 -17.81
N TYR A 93 -16.15 2.03 -17.94
CA TYR A 93 -16.86 1.34 -16.86
C TYR A 93 -15.94 0.55 -15.92
N ARG A 94 -14.63 0.51 -16.21
CA ARG A 94 -13.63 -0.24 -15.44
C ARG A 94 -12.59 0.67 -14.80
N GLY A 95 -12.80 2.00 -14.78
CA GLY A 95 -11.83 2.95 -14.22
C GLY A 95 -11.42 2.64 -12.79
N THR A 96 -12.39 2.40 -11.90
CA THR A 96 -12.11 2.00 -10.51
C THR A 96 -11.49 0.61 -10.39
N THR A 97 -11.81 -0.31 -11.30
CA THR A 97 -11.12 -1.61 -11.38
C THR A 97 -9.65 -1.45 -11.76
N ILE A 98 -9.31 -0.60 -12.73
CA ILE A 98 -7.91 -0.31 -13.11
C ILE A 98 -7.15 0.26 -11.91
N VAL A 99 -7.74 1.22 -11.18
CA VAL A 99 -7.16 1.74 -9.95
C VAL A 99 -6.88 0.61 -8.95
N ALA A 100 -7.86 -0.25 -8.69
CA ALA A 100 -7.73 -1.36 -7.76
C ALA A 100 -6.62 -2.35 -8.16
N LEU A 101 -6.57 -2.78 -9.42
CA LEU A 101 -5.56 -3.73 -9.92
C LEU A 101 -4.13 -3.18 -9.77
N LEU A 102 -3.90 -1.93 -10.17
CA LEU A 102 -2.57 -1.31 -10.14
C LEU A 102 -2.14 -0.97 -8.70
N THR A 103 -3.03 -0.38 -7.91
CA THR A 103 -2.67 0.05 -6.55
C THR A 103 -2.46 -1.14 -5.61
N VAL A 104 -3.27 -2.21 -5.71
CA VAL A 104 -3.12 -3.40 -4.86
C VAL A 104 -1.84 -4.16 -5.14
N GLY A 105 -1.45 -4.30 -6.42
CA GLY A 105 -0.18 -4.94 -6.77
C GLY A 105 1.03 -4.19 -6.18
N ALA A 106 1.04 -2.86 -6.32
CA ALA A 106 2.09 -2.03 -5.72
C ALA A 106 2.08 -2.06 -4.17
N ALA A 107 0.90 -2.01 -3.56
CA ALA A 107 0.73 -2.09 -2.11
C ALA A 107 1.23 -3.44 -1.55
N ALA A 108 0.99 -4.54 -2.25
CA ALA A 108 1.49 -5.87 -1.88
C ALA A 108 3.03 -5.90 -1.84
N ALA A 109 3.70 -5.24 -2.80
CA ALA A 109 5.16 -5.11 -2.78
C ALA A 109 5.64 -4.34 -1.53
N GLY A 110 4.99 -3.22 -1.22
CA GLY A 110 5.31 -2.39 -0.05
C GLY A 110 5.12 -3.15 1.27
N LEU A 111 4.03 -3.89 1.40
CA LEU A 111 3.75 -4.73 2.56
C LEU A 111 4.77 -5.86 2.69
N ALA A 112 5.11 -6.55 1.60
CA ALA A 112 6.09 -7.62 1.60
C ALA A 112 7.49 -7.13 2.03
N LEU A 113 7.92 -5.96 1.56
CA LEU A 113 9.15 -5.31 2.02
C LEU A 113 9.11 -4.99 3.52
N ARG A 114 7.97 -4.54 4.03
CA ARG A 114 7.78 -4.24 5.45
C ARG A 114 7.92 -5.50 6.32
N VAL A 115 7.38 -6.62 5.86
CA VAL A 115 7.47 -7.93 6.53
C VAL A 115 8.89 -8.48 6.46
N TRP A 116 9.53 -8.42 5.29
CA TRP A 116 10.90 -8.90 5.08
C TRP A 116 11.95 -8.14 5.91
N LYS A 117 11.76 -6.83 6.13
CA LYS A 117 12.69 -5.95 6.89
C LYS A 117 14.15 -6.06 6.40
N PRO A 118 14.43 -5.83 5.10
CA PRO A 118 15.78 -5.93 4.57
C PRO A 118 16.76 -4.97 5.26
N GLY A 119 18.04 -5.36 5.31
CA GLY A 119 19.10 -4.53 5.90
C GLY A 119 19.27 -3.21 5.17
N ARG A 120 19.16 -3.23 3.83
CA ARG A 120 19.33 -2.07 2.94
C ARG A 120 18.01 -1.54 2.39
N ARG A 121 17.12 -1.10 3.29
CA ARG A 121 15.74 -0.71 2.92
C ARG A 121 15.62 0.22 1.71
N GLY A 122 16.45 1.27 1.60
CA GLY A 122 16.37 2.20 0.47
C GLY A 122 16.58 1.52 -0.88
N LEU A 123 17.64 0.70 -0.98
CA LEU A 123 17.99 -0.02 -2.20
C LEU A 123 16.94 -1.09 -2.55
N THR A 124 16.45 -1.84 -1.55
CA THR A 124 15.40 -2.83 -1.78
C THR A 124 14.05 -2.20 -2.12
N THR A 125 13.71 -1.04 -1.52
CA THR A 125 12.49 -0.30 -1.90
C THR A 125 12.59 0.21 -3.32
N ALA A 126 13.74 0.75 -3.73
CA ALA A 126 13.98 1.14 -5.12
C ALA A 126 13.88 -0.06 -6.07
N GLY A 127 14.48 -1.20 -5.72
CA GLY A 127 14.38 -2.43 -6.52
C GLY A 127 12.94 -2.91 -6.71
N ALA A 128 12.15 -3.00 -5.63
CA ALA A 128 10.74 -3.39 -5.73
C ALA A 128 9.90 -2.38 -6.51
N LEU A 129 10.14 -1.08 -6.31
CA LEU A 129 9.50 -0.03 -7.08
C LEU A 129 9.80 -0.17 -8.57
N SER A 130 11.05 -0.42 -8.95
CA SER A 130 11.44 -0.66 -10.35
C SER A 130 10.73 -1.89 -10.93
N GLY A 131 10.61 -2.98 -10.17
CA GLY A 131 9.87 -4.17 -10.60
C GLY A 131 8.39 -3.89 -10.84
N VAL A 132 7.73 -3.16 -9.94
CA VAL A 132 6.32 -2.75 -10.08
C VAL A 132 6.13 -1.84 -11.30
N LEU A 133 6.99 -0.82 -11.44
CA LEU A 133 6.92 0.13 -12.56
C LEU A 133 7.17 -0.54 -13.90
N LEU A 134 8.07 -1.54 -13.97
CA LEU A 134 8.30 -2.32 -15.17
C LEU A 134 7.02 -3.02 -15.64
N VAL A 135 6.33 -3.73 -14.73
CA VAL A 135 5.07 -4.42 -15.05
C VAL A 135 3.97 -3.44 -15.42
N HIS A 136 3.76 -2.39 -14.62
CA HIS A 136 2.70 -1.41 -14.87
C HIS A 136 2.90 -0.64 -16.18
N THR A 137 4.14 -0.22 -16.47
CA THR A 137 4.48 0.50 -17.70
C THR A 137 4.32 -0.43 -18.90
N GLY A 138 4.80 -1.67 -18.83
CA GLY A 138 4.61 -2.67 -19.87
C GLY A 138 3.13 -2.96 -20.14
N ALA A 139 2.33 -3.15 -19.09
CA ALA A 139 0.88 -3.36 -19.19
C ALA A 139 0.16 -2.16 -19.81
N THR A 140 0.58 -0.93 -19.46
CA THR A 140 0.04 0.31 -20.00
C THR A 140 0.37 0.43 -21.49
N ILE A 141 1.64 0.33 -21.87
CA ILE A 141 2.06 0.46 -23.28
C ILE A 141 1.34 -0.58 -24.15
N GLN A 142 1.32 -1.84 -23.72
CA GLN A 142 0.68 -2.93 -24.47
C GLN A 142 -0.82 -2.69 -24.64
N SER A 143 -1.52 -2.36 -23.55
CA SER A 143 -2.98 -2.21 -23.58
C SER A 143 -3.41 -0.98 -24.37
N PHE A 144 -2.71 0.15 -24.21
CA PHE A 144 -3.03 1.38 -24.93
C PHE A 144 -2.63 1.31 -26.41
N SER A 145 -1.58 0.57 -26.77
CA SER A 145 -1.28 0.31 -28.18
C SER A 145 -2.42 -0.47 -28.84
N ALA A 146 -2.90 -1.54 -28.20
CA ALA A 146 -4.02 -2.34 -28.72
C ALA A 146 -5.32 -1.52 -28.82
N LEU A 147 -5.60 -0.68 -27.82
CA LEU A 147 -6.74 0.23 -27.82
C LEU A 147 -6.64 1.23 -28.99
N ASN A 148 -5.50 1.90 -29.15
CA ASN A 148 -5.30 2.91 -30.19
C ASN A 148 -5.47 2.34 -31.61
N SER A 149 -5.01 1.11 -31.83
CA SER A 149 -5.15 0.44 -33.13
C SER A 149 -6.58 0.12 -33.52
N GLY A 150 -7.52 0.03 -32.56
CA GLY A 150 -8.91 -0.34 -32.83
C GLY A 150 -9.92 0.80 -32.74
N LEU A 151 -9.56 1.94 -32.14
CA LEU A 151 -10.46 3.08 -32.02
C LEU A 151 -10.74 3.75 -33.38
N ALA A 152 -11.99 4.17 -33.60
CA ALA A 152 -12.38 4.98 -34.75
C ALA A 152 -11.64 6.32 -34.74
N PRO A 153 -11.23 6.87 -35.90
CA PRO A 153 -10.63 8.19 -35.95
C PRO A 153 -11.64 9.26 -35.50
N GLY A 154 -11.19 10.24 -34.71
CA GLY A 154 -12.03 11.36 -34.27
C GLY A 154 -11.62 11.95 -32.91
N SER A 155 -12.12 13.15 -32.62
CA SER A 155 -11.83 13.86 -31.37
C SER A 155 -12.38 13.13 -30.13
N SER A 156 -13.54 12.49 -30.23
CA SER A 156 -14.12 11.70 -29.13
C SER A 156 -13.25 10.52 -28.73
N SER A 157 -12.69 9.78 -29.69
CA SER A 157 -11.75 8.68 -29.44
C SER A 157 -10.45 9.18 -28.80
N ALA A 158 -9.94 10.34 -29.26
CA ALA A 158 -8.74 10.95 -28.69
C ALA A 158 -8.96 11.38 -27.23
N LEU A 159 -10.11 12.02 -26.92
CA LEU A 159 -10.48 12.40 -25.56
C LEU A 159 -10.66 11.18 -24.65
N TYR A 160 -11.33 10.14 -25.15
CA TYR A 160 -11.51 8.87 -24.44
C TYR A 160 -10.16 8.21 -24.11
N PHE A 161 -9.28 8.09 -25.11
CA PHE A 161 -7.94 7.54 -24.96
C PHE A 161 -7.12 8.33 -23.94
N ALA A 162 -7.08 9.66 -24.08
CA ALA A 162 -6.34 10.54 -23.19
C ALA A 162 -6.85 10.47 -21.75
N GLY A 163 -8.18 10.46 -21.55
CA GLY A 163 -8.79 10.34 -20.23
C GLY A 163 -8.45 9.01 -19.54
N LEU A 164 -8.55 7.88 -20.26
CA LEU A 164 -8.15 6.59 -19.73
C LEU A 164 -6.65 6.52 -19.41
N LEU A 165 -5.80 7.08 -20.27
CA LEU A 165 -4.36 7.09 -20.07
C LEU A 165 -4.00 7.94 -18.85
N GLY A 166 -4.55 9.15 -18.73
CA GLY A 166 -4.37 10.02 -17.58
C GLY A 166 -4.83 9.35 -16.28
N GLY A 167 -6.00 8.71 -16.27
CA GLY A 167 -6.50 7.95 -15.13
C GLY A 167 -5.59 6.76 -14.76
N THR A 168 -5.04 6.06 -15.75
CA THR A 168 -4.09 4.96 -15.55
C THR A 168 -2.78 5.45 -14.96
N ILE A 169 -2.22 6.56 -15.46
CA ILE A 169 -1.01 7.19 -14.91
C ILE A 169 -1.24 7.62 -13.45
N ALA A 170 -2.39 8.24 -13.15
CA ALA A 170 -2.77 8.61 -11.79
C ALA A 170 -2.89 7.37 -10.87
N ALA A 171 -3.44 6.26 -11.37
CA ALA A 171 -3.50 5.00 -10.64
C ALA A 171 -2.11 4.41 -10.35
N ILE A 172 -1.18 4.47 -11.32
CA ILE A 172 0.22 4.07 -11.12
C ILE A 172 0.86 4.93 -10.03
N ALA A 173 0.70 6.26 -10.09
CA ALA A 173 1.24 7.17 -9.08
C ALA A 173 0.67 6.88 -7.68
N ALA A 174 -0.64 6.64 -7.57
CA ALA A 174 -1.27 6.20 -6.33
C ALA A 174 -0.70 4.85 -5.83
N GLY A 175 -0.43 3.91 -6.72
CA GLY A 175 0.20 2.63 -6.39
C GLY A 175 1.63 2.81 -5.85
N VAL A 176 2.42 3.69 -6.48
CA VAL A 176 3.76 4.05 -5.99
C VAL A 176 3.66 4.64 -4.58
N LEU A 177 2.74 5.58 -4.35
CA LEU A 177 2.52 6.17 -3.04
C LEU A 177 2.16 5.09 -1.99
N ALA A 178 1.24 4.18 -2.33
CA ALA A 178 0.85 3.07 -1.45
C ALA A 178 2.03 2.15 -1.10
N LEU A 179 2.84 1.79 -2.09
CA LEU A 179 4.06 0.99 -1.90
C LEU A 179 4.99 1.67 -0.90
N LEU A 180 5.29 2.96 -1.11
CA LEU A 180 6.21 3.73 -0.27
C LEU A 180 5.69 3.86 1.16
N MET A 181 4.38 4.13 1.32
CA MET A 181 3.75 4.25 2.63
C MET A 181 3.78 2.93 3.41
N LEU A 182 3.44 1.82 2.76
CA LEU A 182 3.44 0.50 3.40
C LEU A 182 4.87 0.00 3.69
N ALA A 183 5.84 0.31 2.83
CA ALA A 183 7.25 -0.02 3.06
C ALA A 183 7.92 0.84 4.13
N ALA A 184 7.32 1.98 4.51
CA ALA A 184 7.90 2.95 5.44
C ALA A 184 8.29 2.32 6.78
N ARG A 185 9.32 2.83 7.46
CA ARG A 185 9.69 2.34 8.81
C ARG A 185 8.64 2.70 9.87
N SER A 186 8.02 3.86 9.72
CA SER A 186 7.02 4.37 10.66
C SER A 186 5.76 3.50 10.65
N ARG A 187 5.24 3.19 11.85
CA ARG A 187 3.93 2.53 12.00
C ARG A 187 2.79 3.44 11.58
N ALA A 188 2.90 4.73 11.89
CA ALA A 188 1.90 5.74 11.56
C ALA A 188 1.72 5.86 10.03
N VAL A 189 2.82 5.99 9.29
CA VAL A 189 2.79 6.10 7.82
C VAL A 189 2.24 4.83 7.17
N ALA A 190 2.61 3.65 7.67
CA ALA A 190 2.08 2.41 7.13
C ALA A 190 0.60 2.18 7.48
N ALA A 191 0.14 2.61 8.67
CA ALA A 191 -1.28 2.58 9.01
C ALA A 191 -2.09 3.47 8.05
N LEU A 192 -1.60 4.70 7.79
CA LEU A 192 -2.18 5.59 6.78
C LEU A 192 -2.17 4.94 5.38
N GLY A 193 -1.11 4.18 5.05
CA GLY A 193 -1.04 3.41 3.81
C GLY A 193 -2.09 2.30 3.74
N VAL A 194 -2.41 1.64 4.85
CA VAL A 194 -3.51 0.67 4.92
C VAL A 194 -4.86 1.36 4.72
N GLY A 195 -5.10 2.52 5.34
CA GLY A 195 -6.36 3.24 5.13
C GLY A 195 -6.52 3.78 3.71
N PHE A 196 -5.44 4.29 3.12
CA PHE A 196 -5.41 4.65 1.70
C PHE A 196 -5.76 3.49 0.77
N MET A 197 -5.31 2.28 1.12
CA MET A 197 -5.53 1.06 0.33
C MET A 197 -6.79 0.29 0.67
N ALA A 198 -7.51 0.65 1.73
CA ALA A 198 -8.64 -0.13 2.23
C ALA A 198 -9.76 -0.28 1.18
N VAL A 199 -10.13 0.81 0.51
CA VAL A 199 -11.17 0.83 -0.53
C VAL A 199 -10.70 0.19 -1.85
N PRO A 200 -9.51 0.52 -2.40
CA PRO A 200 -8.98 -0.18 -3.57
C PRO A 200 -8.83 -1.69 -3.35
N PHE A 201 -8.40 -2.13 -2.15
CA PHE A 201 -8.27 -3.55 -1.83
C PHE A 201 -9.62 -4.27 -1.80
N ALA A 202 -10.65 -3.68 -1.17
CA ALA A 202 -12.00 -4.25 -1.22
C ALA A 202 -12.54 -4.30 -2.67
N SER A 203 -12.26 -3.26 -3.47
CA SER A 203 -12.64 -3.21 -4.89
C SER A 203 -11.93 -4.27 -5.72
N TRP A 204 -10.65 -4.54 -5.44
CA TRP A 204 -9.87 -5.60 -6.07
C TRP A 204 -10.45 -6.99 -5.78
N LEU A 205 -10.84 -7.25 -4.52
CA LEU A 205 -11.45 -8.51 -4.12
C LEU A 205 -12.83 -8.71 -4.76
N ALA A 206 -13.64 -7.65 -4.81
CA ALA A 206 -14.92 -7.65 -5.50
C ALA A 206 -14.76 -7.88 -7.01
N ALA A 207 -13.73 -7.31 -7.63
CA ALA A 207 -13.42 -7.56 -9.04
C ALA A 207 -12.99 -9.02 -9.28
N ALA A 208 -12.10 -9.57 -8.46
CA ALA A 208 -11.63 -10.95 -8.56
C ALA A 208 -12.75 -11.97 -8.51
N THR A 209 -13.63 -11.83 -7.52
CA THR A 209 -14.80 -12.69 -7.36
C THR A 209 -15.80 -12.54 -8.50
N THR A 210 -16.08 -11.31 -8.95
CA THR A 210 -16.95 -11.06 -10.10
C THR A 210 -16.39 -11.69 -11.39
N PHE A 211 -15.08 -11.59 -11.59
CA PHE A 211 -14.40 -12.17 -12.75
C PHE A 211 -14.37 -13.69 -12.75
N MET A 212 -14.23 -14.32 -11.59
CA MET A 212 -14.16 -15.78 -11.47
C MET A 212 -15.54 -16.45 -11.41
N ALA A 213 -16.50 -15.85 -10.71
CA ALA A 213 -17.83 -16.43 -10.52
C ALA A 213 -18.81 -16.01 -11.64
N GLY A 214 -18.58 -14.87 -12.29
CA GLY A 214 -19.59 -14.18 -13.10
C GLY A 214 -20.39 -13.18 -12.26
N ALA A 215 -20.95 -12.15 -12.91
CA ALA A 215 -21.61 -11.04 -12.23
C ALA A 215 -22.83 -11.46 -11.40
N ASP A 216 -23.61 -12.42 -11.90
CA ASP A 216 -24.86 -12.86 -11.26
C ASP A 216 -24.67 -13.97 -10.22
N ALA A 217 -23.45 -14.47 -10.07
CA ALA A 217 -23.15 -15.63 -9.24
C ALA A 217 -22.60 -15.27 -7.85
N VAL A 218 -22.40 -13.98 -7.53
CA VAL A 218 -21.87 -13.56 -6.23
C VAL A 218 -23.00 -13.58 -5.18
N PRO A 219 -22.93 -14.43 -4.15
CA PRO A 219 -23.97 -14.49 -3.11
C PRO A 219 -24.08 -13.17 -2.33
N ALA A 220 -25.31 -12.72 -2.08
CA ALA A 220 -25.59 -11.47 -1.35
C ALA A 220 -24.86 -11.32 0.00
N PRO A 221 -24.68 -12.37 0.83
CA PRO A 221 -23.92 -12.27 2.09
C PRO A 221 -22.45 -11.88 1.87
N ILE A 222 -21.84 -12.33 0.77
CA ILE A 222 -20.45 -12.02 0.44
C ILE A 222 -20.33 -10.55 0.03
N SER A 223 -21.25 -10.07 -0.82
CA SER A 223 -21.33 -8.65 -1.20
C SER A 223 -21.54 -7.74 0.02
N MET A 224 -22.39 -8.16 0.96
CA MET A 224 -22.60 -7.44 2.21
C MET A 224 -21.33 -7.41 3.08
N ALA A 225 -20.57 -8.51 3.13
CA ALA A 225 -19.32 -8.57 3.88
C ALA A 225 -18.25 -7.62 3.29
N TRP A 226 -18.12 -7.52 1.96
CA TRP A 226 -17.15 -6.62 1.32
C TRP A 226 -17.37 -5.16 1.65
N ARG A 227 -18.62 -4.74 1.87
CA ARG A 227 -18.94 -3.36 2.26
C ARG A 227 -18.24 -2.95 3.56
N TRP A 228 -18.07 -3.89 4.49
CA TRP A 228 -17.45 -3.63 5.79
C TRP A 228 -15.93 -3.82 5.79
N LEU A 229 -15.39 -4.46 4.75
CA LEU A 229 -13.97 -4.79 4.67
C LEU A 229 -13.05 -3.56 4.79
N PRO A 230 -13.31 -2.41 4.11
CA PRO A 230 -12.48 -1.22 4.29
C PRO A 230 -12.43 -0.73 5.74
N ALA A 231 -13.58 -0.71 6.42
CA ALA A 231 -13.69 -0.28 7.82
C ALA A 231 -12.91 -1.21 8.77
N VAL A 232 -13.00 -2.52 8.55
CA VAL A 232 -12.27 -3.53 9.33
C VAL A 232 -10.76 -3.36 9.15
N LEU A 233 -10.28 -3.20 7.91
CA LEU A 233 -8.85 -3.01 7.62
C LEU A 233 -8.30 -1.75 8.29
N VAL A 234 -9.03 -0.63 8.18
CA VAL A 234 -8.67 0.62 8.85
C VAL A 234 -8.68 0.46 10.36
N GLY A 235 -9.73 -0.13 10.94
CA GLY A 235 -9.80 -0.35 12.38
C GLY A 235 -8.62 -1.16 12.91
N VAL A 236 -8.24 -2.24 12.22
CA VAL A 236 -7.06 -3.04 12.58
C VAL A 236 -5.76 -2.23 12.44
N ALA A 237 -5.62 -1.43 11.38
CA ALA A 237 -4.47 -0.58 11.17
C ALA A 237 -4.34 0.49 12.27
N LEU A 238 -5.45 1.09 12.68
CA LEU A 238 -5.51 2.08 13.77
C LEU A 238 -5.21 1.44 15.13
N ALA A 239 -5.72 0.24 15.40
CA ALA A 239 -5.38 -0.53 16.58
C ALA A 239 -3.87 -0.80 16.66
N TRP A 240 -3.24 -1.19 15.54
CA TRP A 240 -1.81 -1.41 15.44
C TRP A 240 -0.98 -0.12 15.53
N CYS A 241 -1.53 0.99 15.02
CA CYS A 241 -0.94 2.31 15.14
C CYS A 241 -0.92 2.79 16.59
N GLY A 242 -2.03 2.60 17.33
CA GLY A 242 -2.20 3.08 18.71
C GLY A 242 -2.33 4.60 18.81
N PHE A 243 -2.36 5.13 20.05
CA PHE A 243 -2.72 6.53 20.34
C PHE A 243 -1.55 7.49 20.61
N ARG A 244 -0.36 6.98 20.93
CA ARG A 244 0.79 7.81 21.35
C ARG A 244 1.98 7.64 20.42
N PRO A 245 2.66 8.72 20.01
CA PRO A 245 2.44 10.14 20.39
C PRO A 245 1.20 10.76 19.72
N LEU A 246 0.83 11.99 20.13
CA LEU A 246 -0.36 12.73 19.66
C LEU A 246 -0.46 12.83 18.13
N VAL A 247 0.66 12.86 17.43
CA VAL A 247 0.75 12.82 15.96
C VAL A 247 0.02 11.60 15.36
N ARG A 248 -0.11 10.48 16.09
CA ARG A 248 -0.88 9.32 15.64
C ARG A 248 -2.38 9.63 15.55
N LEU A 249 -2.92 10.55 16.33
CA LEU A 249 -4.31 10.98 16.19
C LEU A 249 -4.59 11.66 14.84
N LEU A 250 -3.58 12.30 14.24
CA LEU A 250 -3.71 12.82 12.87
C LEU A 250 -3.88 11.69 11.85
N VAL A 251 -3.22 10.54 12.05
CA VAL A 251 -3.43 9.36 11.20
C VAL A 251 -4.84 8.79 11.39
N TRP A 252 -5.35 8.75 12.62
CA TRP A 252 -6.72 8.34 12.87
C TRP A 252 -7.74 9.23 12.16
N ALA A 253 -7.57 10.55 12.27
CA ALA A 253 -8.42 11.52 11.59
C ALA A 253 -8.30 11.38 10.05
N ALA A 254 -7.08 11.21 9.54
CA ALA A 254 -6.82 11.04 8.11
C ALA A 254 -7.44 9.75 7.57
N ASP A 255 -7.29 8.61 8.25
CA ASP A 255 -7.90 7.35 7.81
C ASP A 255 -9.42 7.37 7.89
N ALA A 256 -10.00 8.04 8.90
CA ALA A 256 -11.44 8.28 8.96
C ALA A 256 -11.92 9.16 7.79
N ALA A 257 -11.16 10.22 7.47
CA ALA A 257 -11.43 11.07 6.32
C ALA A 257 -11.29 10.30 4.99
N LEU A 258 -10.31 9.39 4.87
CA LEU A 258 -10.16 8.53 3.69
C LEU A 258 -11.33 7.56 3.52
N LEU A 259 -11.81 6.93 4.60
CA LEU A 259 -13.01 6.09 4.56
C LEU A 259 -14.27 6.84 4.13
N TRP A 260 -14.32 8.15 4.39
CA TRP A 260 -15.41 9.01 3.95
C TRP A 260 -15.24 9.45 2.49
N LEU A 261 -14.05 9.93 2.14
CA LEU A 261 -13.78 10.61 0.88
C LEU A 261 -13.56 9.64 -0.29
N VAL A 262 -12.79 8.56 -0.10
CA VAL A 262 -12.39 7.68 -1.21
C VAL A 262 -13.58 6.98 -1.88
N PRO A 263 -14.55 6.39 -1.14
CA PRO A 263 -15.74 5.81 -1.76
C PRO A 263 -16.59 6.83 -2.52
N ALA A 264 -16.72 8.05 -1.98
CA ALA A 264 -17.45 9.14 -2.61
C ALA A 264 -16.78 9.58 -3.93
N LEU A 265 -15.45 9.70 -3.93
CA LEU A 265 -14.67 9.96 -5.15
C LEU A 265 -14.82 8.84 -6.18
N PHE A 266 -14.72 7.58 -5.78
CA PHE A 266 -14.89 6.44 -6.68
C PHE A 266 -16.28 6.44 -7.32
N THR A 267 -17.31 6.73 -6.52
CA THR A 267 -18.69 6.85 -7.00
C THR A 267 -18.82 8.00 -7.99
N SER A 268 -18.40 9.22 -7.63
CA SER A 268 -18.47 10.38 -8.51
C SER A 268 -17.75 10.16 -9.84
N VAL A 269 -16.52 9.62 -9.81
CA VAL A 269 -15.75 9.32 -11.03
C VAL A 269 -16.45 8.28 -11.89
N ASN A 270 -16.93 7.17 -11.32
CA ASN A 270 -17.65 6.15 -12.09
C ASN A 270 -18.92 6.69 -12.73
N TYR A 271 -19.69 7.53 -12.03
CA TYR A 271 -20.91 8.12 -12.58
C TYR A 271 -20.61 9.11 -13.72
N VAL A 272 -19.65 10.02 -13.51
CA VAL A 272 -19.29 11.04 -14.50
C VAL A 272 -18.73 10.38 -15.76
N LEU A 273 -17.81 9.41 -15.61
CA LEU A 273 -17.25 8.67 -16.75
C LEU A 273 -18.26 7.74 -17.41
N GLY A 274 -19.27 7.26 -16.67
CA GLY A 274 -20.35 6.45 -17.23
C GLY A 274 -21.36 7.24 -18.07
N THR A 275 -21.44 8.56 -17.87
CA THR A 275 -22.43 9.42 -18.51
C THR A 275 -21.91 10.00 -19.82
N ARG A 276 -22.23 9.32 -20.93
CA ARG A 276 -21.73 9.67 -22.27
C ARG A 276 -22.26 10.99 -22.83
N VAL A 277 -23.40 11.46 -22.33
CA VAL A 277 -24.11 12.66 -22.84
C VAL A 277 -23.25 13.92 -22.72
N TYR A 278 -22.38 13.99 -21.71
CA TYR A 278 -21.54 15.17 -21.45
C TYR A 278 -20.09 15.00 -21.92
N LEU A 279 -19.79 13.98 -22.71
CA LEU A 279 -18.41 13.68 -23.11
C LEU A 279 -17.85 14.80 -24.00
N GLY A 280 -16.86 15.53 -23.47
CA GLY A 280 -16.27 16.72 -24.10
C GLY A 280 -16.76 18.05 -23.55
N ASP A 281 -17.87 18.07 -22.79
CA ASP A 281 -18.32 19.23 -22.03
C ASP A 281 -17.77 19.17 -20.60
N PHE A 282 -16.55 19.67 -20.44
CA PHE A 282 -15.86 19.65 -19.15
C PHE A 282 -16.57 20.46 -18.07
N GLN A 283 -17.36 21.47 -18.45
CA GLN A 283 -18.08 22.30 -17.48
C GLN A 283 -19.26 21.52 -16.89
N GLU A 284 -20.08 20.90 -17.72
CA GLU A 284 -21.18 20.05 -17.27
C GLU A 284 -20.67 18.82 -16.50
N MET A 285 -19.59 18.18 -16.97
CA MET A 285 -18.95 17.08 -16.24
C MET A 285 -18.45 17.51 -14.85
N ALA A 286 -17.85 18.70 -14.73
CA ALA A 286 -17.40 19.22 -13.44
C ALA A 286 -18.57 19.56 -12.51
N MET A 287 -19.66 20.11 -13.05
CA MET A 287 -20.86 20.40 -12.28
C MET A 287 -21.50 19.10 -11.76
N LEU A 288 -21.70 18.11 -12.63
CA LEU A 288 -22.22 16.80 -12.28
C LEU A 288 -21.33 16.11 -11.24
N SER A 289 -20.00 16.15 -11.43
CA SER A 289 -19.04 15.59 -10.47
C SER A 289 -19.20 16.19 -9.07
N ARG A 290 -19.34 17.52 -8.97
CA ARG A 290 -19.56 18.23 -7.70
C ARG A 290 -20.88 17.85 -7.05
N GLN A 291 -21.96 17.77 -7.82
CA GLN A 291 -23.28 17.40 -7.29
C GLN A 291 -23.27 15.98 -6.72
N ILE A 292 -22.71 15.02 -7.46
CA ILE A 292 -22.62 13.62 -7.02
C ILE A 292 -21.68 13.50 -5.82
N LEU A 293 -20.54 14.20 -5.84
CA LEU A 293 -19.61 14.20 -4.72
C LEU A 293 -20.26 14.79 -3.46
N ALA A 294 -20.98 15.90 -3.57
CA ALA A 294 -21.69 16.50 -2.44
C ALA A 294 -22.78 15.55 -1.90
N ALA A 295 -23.54 14.90 -2.79
CA ALA A 295 -24.57 13.93 -2.40
C ALA A 295 -23.98 12.71 -1.69
N THR A 296 -22.86 12.19 -2.20
CA THR A 296 -22.19 10.99 -1.65
C THR A 296 -21.36 11.27 -0.40
N LEU A 297 -20.93 12.52 -0.17
CA LEU A 297 -20.33 12.93 1.10
C LEU A 297 -21.40 13.25 2.17
N GLY A 298 -22.63 13.54 1.76
CA GLY A 298 -23.74 13.83 2.66
C GLY A 298 -24.19 12.64 3.52
N PRO A 299 -25.17 12.85 4.43
CA PRO A 299 -25.67 11.81 5.33
C PRO A 299 -26.17 10.54 4.62
N ALA A 300 -26.69 10.69 3.39
CA ALA A 300 -27.16 9.59 2.56
C ALA A 300 -26.03 8.72 1.97
N GLY A 301 -24.78 9.20 2.00
CA GLY A 301 -23.61 8.51 1.45
C GLY A 301 -23.17 7.26 2.23
N GLY A 302 -23.70 7.05 3.43
CA GLY A 302 -23.51 5.80 4.17
C GLY A 302 -22.11 5.57 4.76
N ALA A 303 -21.22 6.57 4.75
CA ALA A 303 -19.89 6.47 5.33
C ALA A 303 -19.89 6.39 6.87
N GLY A 304 -20.89 7.01 7.53
CA GLY A 304 -20.99 7.10 8.98
C GLY A 304 -20.86 5.74 9.68
N PRO A 305 -21.67 4.72 9.34
CA PRO A 305 -21.53 3.38 9.89
C PRO A 305 -20.14 2.76 9.72
N SER A 306 -19.51 2.91 8.55
CA SER A 306 -18.16 2.39 8.29
C SER A 306 -17.10 3.06 9.17
N ILE A 307 -17.19 4.37 9.36
CA ILE A 307 -16.28 5.13 10.24
C ILE A 307 -16.48 4.67 11.69
N LEU A 308 -17.71 4.51 12.15
CA LEU A 308 -18.01 4.05 13.52
C LEU A 308 -17.44 2.65 13.77
N VAL A 309 -17.60 1.71 12.83
CA VAL A 309 -17.01 0.36 12.92
C VAL A 309 -15.49 0.43 12.98
N ALA A 310 -14.86 1.21 12.10
CA ALA A 310 -13.40 1.37 12.08
C ALA A 310 -12.88 1.94 13.41
N LEU A 311 -13.51 3.01 13.93
CA LEU A 311 -13.15 3.61 15.21
C LEU A 311 -13.41 2.66 16.38
N GLY A 312 -14.50 1.89 16.36
CA GLY A 312 -14.79 0.88 17.38
C GLY A 312 -13.71 -0.20 17.46
N ILE A 313 -13.35 -0.80 16.32
CA ILE A 313 -12.28 -1.80 16.23
C ILE A 313 -10.94 -1.20 16.63
N GLY A 314 -10.62 -0.02 16.09
CA GLY A 314 -9.38 0.69 16.37
C GLY A 314 -9.21 1.00 17.85
N THR A 315 -10.25 1.54 18.50
CA THR A 315 -10.18 1.95 19.91
C THR A 315 -10.07 0.75 20.83
N ALA A 316 -10.92 -0.25 20.65
CA ALA A 316 -10.87 -1.49 21.42
C ALA A 316 -9.51 -2.18 21.29
N GLY A 317 -8.99 -2.32 20.06
CA GLY A 317 -7.70 -2.95 19.80
C GLY A 317 -6.52 -2.18 20.38
N ALA A 318 -6.48 -0.85 20.21
CA ALA A 318 -5.41 -0.02 20.76
C ALA A 318 -5.39 -0.02 22.29
N VAL A 319 -6.56 -0.01 22.95
CA VAL A 319 -6.66 -0.12 24.41
C VAL A 319 -6.13 -1.48 24.88
N LEU A 320 -6.58 -2.58 24.27
CA LEU A 320 -6.14 -3.93 24.65
C LEU A 320 -4.63 -4.12 24.52
N LEU A 321 -4.02 -3.64 23.42
CA LEU A 321 -2.58 -3.70 23.21
C LEU A 321 -1.82 -2.86 24.25
N SER A 322 -2.32 -1.67 24.57
CA SER A 322 -1.69 -0.80 25.58
C SER A 322 -1.71 -1.40 26.99
N ILE A 323 -2.77 -2.15 27.35
CA ILE A 323 -2.87 -2.85 28.63
C ILE A 323 -1.86 -3.99 28.70
N ARG A 324 -1.72 -4.76 27.61
CA ARG A 324 -0.78 -5.87 27.52
C ARG A 324 0.68 -5.41 27.67
N ASP A 325 1.04 -4.31 27.00
CA ASP A 325 2.40 -3.75 27.09
C ASP A 325 2.74 -3.30 28.53
N ARG A 326 1.78 -2.69 29.25
CA ARG A 326 1.99 -2.29 30.65
C ARG A 326 2.19 -3.48 31.59
N LYS A 327 1.45 -4.58 31.37
CA LYS A 327 1.59 -5.80 32.18
C LYS A 327 2.98 -6.43 32.02
N ASN A 328 3.47 -6.52 30.78
CA ASN A 328 4.79 -7.08 30.48
C ASN A 328 5.93 -6.27 31.13
N VAL A 329 5.84 -4.93 31.11
CA VAL A 329 6.82 -4.05 31.77
C VAL A 329 6.83 -4.25 33.28
N ARG A 330 5.66 -4.32 33.93
CA ARG A 330 5.55 -4.56 35.37
C ARG A 330 6.15 -5.90 35.79
N GLN A 331 5.90 -6.95 35.02
CA GLN A 331 6.44 -8.28 35.29
C GLN A 331 7.98 -8.29 35.21
N ALA A 332 8.55 -7.69 34.16
CA ALA A 332 10.00 -7.55 34.03
C ALA A 332 10.63 -6.76 35.19
N SER A 333 9.95 -5.73 35.70
CA SER A 333 10.41 -4.99 36.88
C SER A 333 10.35 -5.81 38.18
N SER A 334 9.33 -6.66 38.34
CA SER A 334 9.24 -7.55 39.52
C SER A 334 10.33 -8.62 39.53
N GLU A 335 10.65 -9.21 38.38
CA GLU A 335 11.73 -10.20 38.25
C GLU A 335 13.11 -9.56 38.50
N ALA A 336 13.34 -8.35 38.00
CA ALA A 336 14.59 -7.62 38.24
C ALA A 336 14.76 -7.15 39.70
N GLY A 337 13.66 -6.87 40.41
CA GLY A 337 13.67 -6.47 41.82
C GLY A 337 13.89 -7.63 42.79
N GLY A 338 13.32 -8.81 42.50
CA GLY A 338 13.42 -9.99 43.38
C GLY A 338 14.82 -10.64 43.44
N GLY A 339 15.62 -10.52 42.36
CA GLY A 339 16.94 -11.13 42.27
C GLY A 339 18.06 -10.47 43.09
N ARG A 340 17.78 -9.41 43.86
CA ARG A 340 18.79 -8.66 44.64
C ARG A 340 18.85 -9.02 46.13
N THR A 341 18.08 -10.02 46.56
CA THR A 341 17.95 -10.39 47.98
C THR A 341 18.43 -11.81 48.31
N ALA A 342 19.19 -12.44 47.41
CA ALA A 342 19.83 -13.74 47.62
C ALA A 342 21.35 -13.62 47.52
#